data_AF-A0A0G4LS13-F1
#
_entry.id   AF-A0A0G4LS13-F1
#
_cell.length_a   1.000
_cell.length_b   1.000
_cell.length_c   1.000
_cell.angle_alpha   90.00
_cell.angle_beta   90.00
_cell.angle_gamma   90.00
#
_symmetry.space_group_name_H-M   'P 1'
#
loop_
_entity.id
_entity.type
_entity.pdbx_description
1 polymer ?
#
loop_
_entity_poly.entity_id
_entity_poly.type
_entity_poly.pdbx_seq_one_letter_code
_entity_poly.pdbx_strand_id
1 'polypeptide(L)'
;MRSIAFYLQFALAAAAIVKRCPQQPEEPGTGNTTTLYEAEDATLVGSTRVATELAGFTGTGYVTGFEGPNDKLTFTVTSAKQGLYDLTIRYAGIYGNKYTNIVLNNGGTEQVYLPETTDFQNAAGGQVLLNAGDNTIDILTHWGWYLIDSITIAPTAPRGPHNVNANLVNPNADAPSKALCSYLRSIYGKKILSGQQELEWADWLQQQTGETPALLAVDLMDYSPSRVERQGQVATTVEDAIEFHNRGGIVSVLWHWNAPVGLYDTPEQRWWSGFYTAATDFNVATALADTTNANYTLLIRDIDAIAVQLKRLEDAGVPVLWRPLHEAEGKWFWWGAQGPEPVKKLWNILYERLVNHHGINNLIWVWNSVEADWYPGDATIDILSADVYSQGNGPMSGLYNQLVELGNDKKLIAASEVGAAPLPDLLQLYEAHWLWFAVWTAPFINDPAWNSLDVLREVYGSDYVLTLSEIQGWQAAHS
;
A
#
# COMPACT_ATOMS: atom_id res chain seq x y z
N MET A 1 11.66 18.94 -38.62
CA MET A 1 13.07 18.49 -38.72
C MET A 1 13.76 18.73 -37.40
N ARG A 2 13.94 17.67 -36.60
CA ARG A 2 15.15 17.35 -35.84
C ARG A 2 14.89 16.01 -35.16
N SER A 3 15.58 15.00 -35.68
CA SER A 3 15.58 13.62 -35.21
C SER A 3 16.06 13.52 -33.76
N ILE A 4 15.42 12.66 -32.99
CA ILE A 4 16.01 12.08 -31.79
C ILE A 4 15.97 10.56 -32.02
N ALA A 5 17.15 9.96 -31.99
CA ALA A 5 17.38 8.57 -32.31
C ALA A 5 16.85 7.66 -31.21
N PHE A 6 16.08 6.66 -31.62
CA PHE A 6 15.67 5.52 -30.81
C PHE A 6 16.90 4.69 -30.42
N TYR A 7 17.11 4.48 -29.12
CA TYR A 7 17.81 3.30 -28.63
C TYR A 7 16.75 2.29 -28.18
N LEU A 8 16.46 1.32 -29.06
CA LEU A 8 15.81 0.07 -28.69
C LEU A 8 16.84 -0.76 -27.92
N GLN A 9 16.57 -1.04 -26.65
CA GLN A 9 17.25 -2.10 -25.93
C GLN A 9 16.19 -3.15 -25.58
N PHE A 10 16.29 -4.29 -26.25
CA PHE A 10 15.44 -5.46 -26.02
C PHE A 10 15.64 -5.94 -24.58
N ALA A 11 14.63 -5.77 -23.73
CA ALA A 11 14.48 -6.62 -22.56
C ALA A 11 13.89 -7.96 -23.05
N LEU A 12 14.75 -8.98 -23.21
CA LEU A 12 14.27 -10.35 -23.23
C LEU A 12 13.75 -10.66 -21.82
N ALA A 13 12.43 -10.59 -21.65
CA ALA A 13 11.77 -11.27 -20.55
C ALA A 13 11.96 -12.77 -20.76
N ALA A 14 12.93 -13.36 -20.07
CA ALA A 14 13.01 -14.80 -19.93
C ALA A 14 11.88 -15.24 -18.99
N ALA A 15 10.70 -15.51 -19.54
CA ALA A 15 9.68 -16.31 -18.88
C ALA A 15 10.25 -17.71 -18.67
N ALA A 16 10.91 -17.94 -17.54
CA ALA A 16 11.28 -19.28 -17.11
C ALA A 16 9.99 -19.97 -16.66
N ILE A 17 9.45 -20.84 -17.52
CA ILE A 17 8.42 -21.80 -17.15
C ILE A 17 9.00 -22.67 -16.02
N VAL A 18 8.60 -22.39 -14.78
CA VAL A 18 8.90 -23.22 -13.61
C VAL A 18 8.10 -24.52 -13.78
N LYS A 19 8.76 -25.57 -14.29
CA LYS A 19 8.23 -26.93 -14.18
C LYS A 19 8.20 -27.30 -12.69
N ARG A 20 7.00 -27.51 -12.15
CA ARG A 20 6.78 -28.09 -10.80
C ARG A 20 7.66 -29.33 -10.63
N CYS A 21 8.63 -29.25 -9.73
CA CYS A 21 9.32 -30.42 -9.19
C CYS A 21 8.42 -31.04 -8.11
N PRO A 22 8.23 -32.37 -8.05
CA PRO A 22 7.41 -32.99 -7.01
C PRO A 22 8.01 -32.73 -5.62
N GLN A 23 7.15 -32.35 -4.67
CA GLN A 23 7.51 -32.09 -3.28
C GLN A 23 8.23 -33.30 -2.67
N GLN A 24 9.48 -33.11 -2.25
CA GLN A 24 10.15 -34.03 -1.32
C GLN A 24 9.74 -33.71 0.12
N PRO A 25 9.66 -34.71 1.01
CA PRO A 25 9.27 -34.50 2.40
C PRO A 25 10.31 -33.65 3.15
N GLU A 26 9.81 -32.70 3.96
CA GLU A 26 10.62 -31.79 4.76
C GLU A 26 11.43 -32.55 5.84
N GLU A 27 12.75 -32.34 5.86
CA GLU A 27 13.60 -32.74 6.98
C GLU A 27 13.45 -31.75 8.16
N PRO A 28 13.45 -32.23 9.42
CA PRO A 28 13.28 -31.36 10.57
C PRO A 28 14.60 -30.66 10.96
N GLY A 29 14.53 -29.32 11.06
CA GLY A 29 15.34 -28.52 11.98
C GLY A 29 16.77 -28.22 11.58
N THR A 30 16.98 -27.23 10.70
CA THR A 30 18.22 -26.43 10.70
C THR A 30 17.90 -25.10 11.37
N GLY A 31 18.57 -24.80 12.49
CA GLY A 31 18.32 -23.58 13.27
C GLY A 31 18.39 -22.30 12.44
N ASN A 32 17.63 -21.29 12.84
CA ASN A 32 17.70 -19.92 12.35
C ASN A 32 19.08 -19.32 12.66
N THR A 33 20.11 -19.70 11.89
CA THR A 33 21.43 -19.10 12.02
C THR A 33 21.42 -17.78 11.28
N THR A 34 21.41 -16.68 12.04
CA THR A 34 21.72 -15.35 11.53
C THR A 34 23.18 -15.31 11.10
N THR A 35 23.45 -14.85 9.89
CA THR A 35 24.80 -14.70 9.33
C THR A 35 25.12 -13.21 9.19
N LEU A 36 26.24 -12.79 9.76
CA LEU A 36 26.77 -11.42 9.68
C LEU A 36 27.77 -11.32 8.51
N TYR A 37 27.69 -10.23 7.76
CA TYR A 37 28.66 -9.84 6.74
C TYR A 37 29.15 -8.42 7.03
N GLU A 38 30.44 -8.29 7.32
CA GLU A 38 31.07 -6.99 7.63
C GLU A 38 31.20 -6.14 6.36
N ALA A 39 30.93 -4.84 6.47
CA ALA A 39 30.95 -3.94 5.31
C ALA A 39 32.35 -3.76 4.74
N GLU A 40 33.39 -3.76 5.57
CA GLU A 40 34.79 -3.62 5.14
C GLU A 40 35.31 -4.81 4.31
N ASP A 41 34.66 -5.97 4.39
CA ASP A 41 34.99 -7.18 3.62
C ASP A 41 34.24 -7.27 2.29
N ALA A 42 33.25 -6.40 2.08
CA ALA A 42 32.49 -6.33 0.85
C ALA A 42 33.25 -5.62 -0.28
N THR A 43 32.71 -5.68 -1.51
CA THR A 43 33.31 -4.98 -2.64
C THR A 43 32.87 -3.52 -2.64
N LEU A 44 33.84 -2.61 -2.45
CA LEU A 44 33.63 -1.16 -2.46
C LEU A 44 33.78 -0.60 -3.88
N VAL A 45 32.83 0.23 -4.30
CA VAL A 45 32.82 0.88 -5.62
C VAL A 45 32.69 2.40 -5.47
N GLY A 46 33.42 3.12 -6.32
CA GLY A 46 33.37 4.59 -6.37
C GLY A 46 34.19 5.24 -5.25
N SER A 47 33.58 6.20 -4.56
CA SER A 47 34.21 6.95 -3.46
C SER A 47 34.09 6.24 -2.09
N THR A 48 33.44 5.08 -2.07
CA THR A 48 33.29 4.28 -0.85
C THR A 48 34.65 3.84 -0.30
N ARG A 49 34.81 3.88 1.02
CA ARG A 49 36.05 3.55 1.72
C ARG A 49 35.79 3.05 3.13
N VAL A 50 36.71 2.25 3.64
CA VAL A 50 36.72 1.83 5.05
C VAL A 50 37.17 2.98 5.95
N ALA A 51 36.51 3.13 7.07
CA ALA A 51 36.68 4.17 8.07
C ALA A 51 36.59 3.56 9.49
N THR A 52 37.12 4.27 10.49
CA THR A 52 37.20 3.79 11.89
C THR A 52 36.98 4.91 12.92
N GLU A 53 36.60 6.10 12.47
CA GLU A 53 36.50 7.30 13.30
C GLU A 53 35.30 7.27 14.25
N LEU A 54 34.16 6.74 13.81
CA LEU A 54 32.98 6.54 14.66
C LEU A 54 33.13 5.24 15.46
N ALA A 55 33.10 5.33 16.78
CA ALA A 55 33.17 4.14 17.64
C ALA A 55 31.90 3.27 17.55
N GLY A 56 32.03 1.99 17.90
CA GLY A 56 30.89 1.07 18.03
C GLY A 56 30.57 0.27 16.78
N PHE A 57 31.48 0.18 15.80
CA PHE A 57 31.40 -0.74 14.67
C PHE A 57 31.69 -2.20 15.08
N THR A 58 31.26 -3.16 14.26
CA THR A 58 31.66 -4.58 14.32
C THR A 58 32.88 -4.82 13.42
N GLY A 59 33.53 -5.98 13.55
CA GLY A 59 34.75 -6.25 12.79
C GLY A 59 35.90 -5.29 13.06
N THR A 60 36.44 -4.73 11.98
CA THR A 60 37.64 -3.89 11.92
C THR A 60 37.36 -2.45 11.50
N GLY A 61 36.17 -2.13 10.99
CA GLY A 61 35.76 -0.79 10.62
C GLY A 61 34.32 -0.73 10.12
N TYR A 62 34.03 0.29 9.31
CA TYR A 62 32.76 0.44 8.60
C TYR A 62 33.01 1.13 7.27
N VAL A 63 32.04 1.10 6.35
CA VAL A 63 32.11 1.78 5.05
C VAL A 63 31.41 3.14 5.09
N THR A 64 32.09 4.15 4.57
CA THR A 64 31.59 5.51 4.35
C THR A 64 31.90 5.95 2.91
N GLY A 65 31.60 7.21 2.56
CA GLY A 65 31.90 7.78 1.25
C GLY A 65 30.84 7.53 0.19
N PHE A 66 29.57 7.34 0.60
CA PHE A 66 28.40 7.33 -0.29
C PHE A 66 28.05 8.77 -0.68
N GLU A 67 28.79 9.34 -1.64
CA GLU A 67 28.72 10.77 -1.99
C GLU A 67 28.35 10.99 -3.47
N GLY A 68 28.74 10.05 -4.34
CA GLY A 68 28.50 10.04 -5.77
C GLY A 68 27.38 9.06 -6.18
N PRO A 69 26.72 9.30 -7.32
CA PRO A 69 25.56 8.52 -7.77
C PRO A 69 25.87 7.05 -8.14
N ASN A 70 27.16 6.71 -8.30
CA ASN A 70 27.61 5.35 -8.63
C ASN A 70 28.30 4.64 -7.45
N ASP A 71 28.39 5.32 -6.30
CA ASP A 71 29.03 4.77 -5.11
C ASP A 71 28.14 3.66 -4.55
N LYS A 72 28.72 2.47 -4.37
CA LYS A 72 27.99 1.31 -3.84
C LYS A 72 28.89 0.38 -3.05
N LEU A 73 28.24 -0.44 -2.24
CA LEU A 73 28.83 -1.53 -1.48
C LEU A 73 28.15 -2.84 -1.90
N THR A 74 28.93 -3.80 -2.40
CA THR A 74 28.41 -5.09 -2.89
C THR A 74 28.82 -6.23 -1.97
N PHE A 75 27.85 -6.78 -1.24
CA PHE A 75 28.01 -7.99 -0.44
C PHE A 75 27.80 -9.23 -1.30
N THR A 76 28.70 -10.22 -1.17
CA THR A 76 28.47 -11.58 -1.71
C THR A 76 27.94 -12.47 -0.59
N VAL A 77 26.72 -12.95 -0.72
CA VAL A 77 26.05 -13.82 0.26
C VAL A 77 25.76 -15.17 -0.36
N THR A 78 26.01 -16.26 0.37
CA THR A 78 25.83 -17.62 -0.12
C THR A 78 24.68 -18.29 0.62
N SER A 79 23.75 -18.91 -0.13
CA SER A 79 22.64 -19.69 0.44
C SER A 79 22.70 -21.14 -0.04
N ALA A 80 22.46 -22.11 0.85
CA ALA A 80 22.49 -23.53 0.49
C ALA A 80 21.34 -23.96 -0.43
N LYS A 81 20.21 -23.25 -0.36
CA LYS A 81 19.00 -23.46 -1.16
C LYS A 81 18.34 -22.13 -1.48
N GLN A 82 17.38 -22.12 -2.40
CA GLN A 82 16.54 -20.94 -2.56
C GLN A 82 15.70 -20.74 -1.28
N GLY A 83 15.59 -19.51 -0.80
CA GLY A 83 14.82 -19.19 0.41
C GLY A 83 14.71 -17.70 0.65
N LEU A 84 13.71 -17.33 1.45
CA LEU A 84 13.49 -15.96 1.88
C LEU A 84 14.27 -15.68 3.17
N TYR A 85 14.95 -14.54 3.22
CA TYR A 85 15.75 -14.11 4.35
C TYR A 85 15.41 -12.68 4.74
N ASP A 86 15.32 -12.39 6.02
CA ASP A 86 15.20 -11.04 6.55
C ASP A 86 16.59 -10.39 6.51
N LEU A 87 16.67 -9.20 5.90
CA LEU A 87 17.88 -8.39 5.83
C LEU A 87 17.82 -7.32 6.92
N THR A 88 18.87 -7.19 7.71
CA THR A 88 19.07 -6.07 8.63
C THR A 88 20.35 -5.36 8.26
N ILE A 89 20.29 -4.03 8.22
CA ILE A 89 21.42 -3.16 7.92
C ILE A 89 21.85 -2.50 9.22
N ARG A 90 23.10 -2.70 9.63
CA ARG A 90 23.70 -1.95 10.73
C ARG A 90 24.33 -0.68 10.17
N TYR A 91 23.81 0.48 10.56
CA TYR A 91 24.15 1.76 9.96
C TYR A 91 24.28 2.86 11.01
N ALA A 92 24.91 3.98 10.65
CA ALA A 92 24.82 5.22 11.40
C ALA A 92 24.38 6.39 10.50
N GLY A 93 23.29 7.04 10.87
CA GLY A 93 22.65 8.17 10.19
C GLY A 93 23.07 9.52 10.76
N ILE A 94 24.36 9.74 11.02
CA ILE A 94 24.89 10.92 11.73
C ILE A 94 24.73 12.26 10.99
N TYR A 95 24.20 12.24 9.77
CA TYR A 95 23.98 13.41 8.92
C TYR A 95 22.48 13.72 8.73
N GLY A 96 21.63 13.25 9.64
CA GLY A 96 20.17 13.34 9.55
C GLY A 96 19.53 12.19 8.77
N ASN A 97 18.20 12.14 8.72
CA ASN A 97 17.43 11.13 7.99
C ASN A 97 17.92 10.93 6.54
N LYS A 98 18.02 9.68 6.11
CA LYS A 98 18.44 9.28 4.76
C LYS A 98 17.57 8.17 4.19
N TYR A 99 17.74 7.97 2.90
CA TYR A 99 17.32 6.77 2.20
C TYR A 99 18.52 6.17 1.48
N THR A 100 18.60 4.85 1.49
CA THR A 100 19.50 4.03 0.67
C THR A 100 18.68 3.15 -0.27
N ASN A 101 19.34 2.55 -1.25
CA ASN A 101 18.74 1.61 -2.19
C ASN A 101 19.42 0.25 -2.08
N ILE A 102 18.63 -0.82 -2.04
CA ILE A 102 19.08 -2.21 -2.03
C ILE A 102 18.78 -2.83 -3.39
N VAL A 103 19.75 -3.54 -3.97
CA VAL A 103 19.56 -4.34 -5.19
C VAL A 103 20.05 -5.75 -4.96
N LEU A 104 19.15 -6.72 -5.08
CA LEU A 104 19.47 -8.15 -5.03
C LEU A 104 19.74 -8.68 -6.45
N ASN A 105 20.89 -9.33 -6.66
CA ASN A 105 21.24 -10.02 -7.91
C ASN A 105 21.08 -9.18 -9.20
N ASN A 106 21.40 -7.88 -9.15
CA ASN A 106 21.17 -6.90 -10.23
C ASN A 106 19.69 -6.77 -10.65
N GLY A 107 18.76 -7.10 -9.76
CA GLY A 107 17.32 -7.00 -9.97
C GLY A 107 16.77 -5.60 -9.72
N GLY A 108 15.49 -5.55 -9.31
CA GLY A 108 14.82 -4.32 -8.93
C GLY A 108 15.48 -3.63 -7.72
N THR A 109 15.25 -2.33 -7.61
CA THR A 109 15.74 -1.52 -6.49
C THR A 109 14.66 -1.39 -5.43
N GLU A 110 15.00 -1.70 -4.18
CA GLU A 110 14.16 -1.43 -3.01
C GLU A 110 14.75 -0.29 -2.19
N GLN A 111 13.92 0.70 -1.88
CA GLN A 111 14.34 1.83 -1.06
C GLN A 111 14.21 1.48 0.43
N VAL A 112 15.23 1.80 1.21
CA VAL A 112 15.27 1.60 2.67
C VAL A 112 15.46 2.95 3.37
N TYR A 113 14.58 3.24 4.32
CA TYR A 113 14.69 4.42 5.18
C TYR A 113 15.71 4.20 6.28
N LEU A 114 16.58 5.19 6.47
CA LEU A 114 17.62 5.22 7.49
C LEU A 114 17.39 6.45 8.38
N PRO A 115 16.66 6.30 9.50
CA PRO A 115 16.47 7.38 10.48
C PRO A 115 17.78 8.01 10.95
N GLU A 116 17.72 9.27 11.38
CA GLU A 116 18.84 9.93 12.05
C GLU A 116 19.25 9.17 13.32
N THR A 117 20.55 8.92 13.46
CA THR A 117 21.13 8.31 14.66
C THR A 117 22.42 9.00 15.04
N THR A 118 22.81 8.91 16.31
CA THR A 118 24.11 9.44 16.79
C THR A 118 25.19 8.36 16.87
N ASP A 119 24.79 7.09 16.81
CA ASP A 119 25.60 5.89 16.87
C ASP A 119 25.09 4.84 15.88
N PHE A 120 25.74 3.67 15.84
CA PHE A 120 25.32 2.57 15.00
C PHE A 120 24.05 1.88 15.54
N GLN A 121 23.03 1.81 14.70
CA GLN A 121 21.74 1.16 14.96
C GLN A 121 21.39 0.19 13.83
N ASN A 122 20.35 -0.61 14.06
CA ASN A 122 19.82 -1.52 13.05
C ASN A 122 18.61 -0.89 12.34
N ALA A 123 18.61 -0.94 11.02
CA ALA A 123 17.44 -0.69 10.19
C ALA A 123 17.00 -1.99 9.52
N ALA A 124 15.68 -2.19 9.37
CA ALA A 124 15.14 -3.28 8.57
C ALA A 124 15.46 -3.01 7.08
N GLY A 125 16.17 -3.92 6.45
CA GLY A 125 16.51 -3.88 5.03
C GLY A 125 15.50 -4.61 4.14
N GLY A 126 14.38 -5.06 4.69
CA GLY A 126 13.36 -5.83 3.98
C GLY A 126 13.66 -7.34 3.96
N GLN A 127 13.08 -8.03 2.98
CA GLN A 127 13.25 -9.47 2.79
C GLN A 127 13.87 -9.73 1.42
N VAL A 128 14.86 -10.62 1.37
CA VAL A 128 15.58 -10.97 0.14
C VAL A 128 15.39 -12.44 -0.20
N LEU A 129 14.96 -12.72 -1.44
CA LEU A 129 14.85 -14.08 -1.96
C LEU A 129 16.19 -14.55 -2.52
N LEU A 130 17.01 -15.19 -1.69
CA LEU A 130 18.30 -15.70 -2.11
C LEU A 130 18.12 -16.97 -2.95
N ASN A 131 18.82 -17.07 -4.07
CA ASN A 131 18.96 -18.29 -4.85
C ASN A 131 19.94 -19.26 -4.17
N ALA A 132 19.89 -20.54 -4.53
CA ALA A 132 20.94 -21.47 -4.13
C ALA A 132 22.29 -21.06 -4.76
N GLY A 133 23.35 -21.08 -3.96
CA GLY A 133 24.67 -20.58 -4.34
C GLY A 133 24.89 -19.12 -3.96
N ASP A 134 25.75 -18.44 -4.72
CA ASP A 134 26.13 -17.06 -4.47
C ASP A 134 25.08 -16.08 -5.00
N ASN A 135 24.84 -15.05 -4.21
CA ASN A 135 23.96 -13.93 -4.51
C ASN A 135 24.70 -12.64 -4.19
N THR A 136 24.29 -11.54 -4.82
CA THR A 136 24.82 -10.20 -4.52
C THR A 136 23.76 -9.32 -3.90
N ILE A 137 24.08 -8.66 -2.80
CA ILE A 137 23.27 -7.59 -2.20
C ILE A 137 24.06 -6.30 -2.33
N ASP A 138 23.60 -5.41 -3.20
CA ASP A 138 24.18 -4.08 -3.36
C ASP A 138 23.45 -3.09 -2.45
N ILE A 139 24.21 -2.29 -1.70
CA ILE A 139 23.76 -1.06 -1.06
C ILE A 139 24.26 0.11 -1.90
N LEU A 140 23.36 0.77 -2.60
CA LEU A 140 23.67 1.87 -3.53
C LEU A 140 23.47 3.21 -2.85
N THR A 141 24.24 4.20 -3.30
CA THR A 141 23.97 5.59 -2.96
C THR A 141 22.62 6.03 -3.49
N HIS A 142 21.73 6.42 -2.58
CA HIS A 142 20.51 7.16 -2.91
C HIS A 142 20.64 8.60 -2.41
N TRP A 143 20.24 8.91 -1.18
CA TRP A 143 20.54 10.24 -0.61
C TRP A 143 22.02 10.38 -0.22
N GLY A 144 22.72 9.25 -0.01
CA GLY A 144 24.11 9.21 0.44
C GLY A 144 24.29 9.67 1.88
N TRP A 145 25.53 9.99 2.28
CA TRP A 145 25.85 10.54 3.60
C TRP A 145 25.31 9.69 4.77
N TYR A 146 25.69 8.42 4.78
CA TYR A 146 25.48 7.47 5.87
C TYR A 146 26.69 6.54 5.99
N LEU A 147 26.77 5.84 7.12
CA LEU A 147 27.81 4.86 7.41
C LEU A 147 27.17 3.48 7.46
N ILE A 148 27.76 2.48 6.79
CA ILE A 148 27.30 1.09 6.83
C ILE A 148 28.37 0.26 7.52
N ASP A 149 28.00 -0.39 8.61
CA ASP A 149 28.88 -1.24 9.40
C ASP A 149 28.84 -2.69 8.94
N SER A 150 27.64 -3.23 8.80
CA SER A 150 27.44 -4.63 8.42
C SER A 150 26.03 -4.87 7.92
N ILE A 151 25.82 -6.04 7.32
CA ILE A 151 24.47 -6.60 7.13
C ILE A 151 24.36 -7.93 7.87
N THR A 152 23.18 -8.22 8.38
CA THR A 152 22.84 -9.58 8.82
C THR A 152 21.69 -10.12 8.00
N ILE A 153 21.80 -11.40 7.61
CA ILE A 153 20.73 -12.15 6.99
C ILE A 153 20.29 -13.28 7.94
N ALA A 154 19.00 -13.46 8.10
CA ALA A 154 18.43 -14.57 8.85
C ALA A 154 17.32 -15.22 8.02
N PRO A 155 17.17 -16.56 8.02
CA PRO A 155 16.01 -17.18 7.38
C PRO A 155 14.72 -16.55 7.90
N THR A 156 13.86 -16.10 6.99
CA THR A 156 12.57 -15.54 7.37
C THR A 156 11.77 -16.62 8.09
N ALA A 157 11.29 -16.31 9.29
CA ALA A 157 10.42 -17.21 10.03
C ALA A 157 9.05 -17.29 9.32
N PRO A 158 8.49 -18.49 9.11
CA PRO A 158 7.14 -18.63 8.58
C PRO A 158 6.15 -17.86 9.43
N ARG A 159 5.26 -17.11 8.79
CA ARG A 159 4.24 -16.31 9.44
C ARG A 159 3.23 -17.24 10.12
N GLY A 160 3.04 -17.00 11.42
CA GLY A 160 2.01 -17.66 12.19
C GLY A 160 0.59 -17.27 11.74
N PRO A 161 -0.45 -17.93 12.29
CA PRO A 161 -1.82 -17.52 12.03
C PRO A 161 -2.08 -16.09 12.53
N HIS A 162 -2.79 -15.30 11.72
CA HIS A 162 -3.17 -13.93 12.04
C HIS A 162 -4.11 -13.83 13.24
N ASN A 163 -3.94 -12.79 14.06
CA ASN A 163 -4.71 -12.53 15.28
C ASN A 163 -5.76 -11.42 15.14
N VAL A 164 -6.43 -11.38 13.98
CA VAL A 164 -7.36 -10.30 13.62
C VAL A 164 -8.62 -10.25 14.48
N ASN A 165 -9.01 -9.04 14.87
CA ASN A 165 -10.19 -8.75 15.67
C ASN A 165 -11.47 -9.33 15.06
N ALA A 166 -12.40 -9.73 15.92
CA ALA A 166 -13.60 -10.45 15.47
C ALA A 166 -14.78 -9.58 15.06
N ASN A 167 -14.86 -8.39 15.64
CA ASN A 167 -15.99 -7.49 15.48
C ASN A 167 -15.51 -6.20 14.83
N LEU A 168 -16.39 -5.59 14.06
CA LEU A 168 -16.22 -4.23 13.57
C LEU A 168 -16.20 -3.23 14.74
N VAL A 169 -15.52 -2.10 14.56
CA VAL A 169 -15.40 -1.05 15.57
C VAL A 169 -16.74 -0.39 15.89
N ASN A 170 -17.67 -0.35 14.92
CA ASN A 170 -19.05 0.08 15.15
C ASN A 170 -19.85 -1.07 15.80
N PRO A 171 -20.25 -0.97 17.09
CA PRO A 171 -21.04 -2.03 17.75
C PRO A 171 -22.43 -2.21 17.11
N ASN A 172 -22.94 -1.18 16.44
CA ASN A 172 -24.23 -1.19 15.77
C ASN A 172 -24.14 -1.57 14.28
N ALA A 173 -22.98 -2.03 13.80
CA ALA A 173 -22.80 -2.44 12.41
C ALA A 173 -23.93 -3.38 11.94
N ASP A 174 -24.40 -3.17 10.72
CA ASP A 174 -25.53 -3.90 10.17
C ASP A 174 -25.17 -5.37 9.85
N ALA A 175 -26.19 -6.17 9.53
CA ALA A 175 -25.99 -7.59 9.23
C ALA A 175 -25.12 -7.82 7.97
N PRO A 176 -25.33 -7.11 6.83
CA PRO A 176 -24.45 -7.22 5.67
C PRO A 176 -22.98 -6.92 5.96
N SER A 177 -22.67 -5.88 6.75
CA SER A 177 -21.28 -5.51 7.07
C SER A 177 -20.62 -6.52 7.99
N LYS A 178 -21.37 -7.08 8.95
CA LYS A 178 -20.89 -8.19 9.80
C LYS A 178 -20.61 -9.45 8.99
N ALA A 179 -21.46 -9.75 8.00
CA ALA A 179 -21.25 -10.87 7.07
C ALA A 179 -20.02 -10.64 6.20
N LEU A 180 -19.84 -9.44 5.63
CA LEU A 180 -18.65 -9.08 4.86
C LEU A 180 -17.39 -9.21 5.72
N CYS A 181 -17.37 -8.63 6.92
CA CYS A 181 -16.24 -8.74 7.84
C CYS A 181 -15.86 -10.21 8.13
N SER A 182 -16.86 -11.06 8.38
CA SER A 182 -16.65 -12.47 8.65
C SER A 182 -16.11 -13.23 7.43
N TYR A 183 -16.61 -12.92 6.23
CA TYR A 183 -16.07 -13.44 4.97
C TYR A 183 -14.62 -13.04 4.75
N LEU A 184 -14.29 -11.75 4.87
CA LEU A 184 -12.93 -11.22 4.72
C LEU A 184 -11.95 -11.90 5.68
N ARG A 185 -12.34 -12.08 6.95
CA ARG A 185 -11.53 -12.79 7.95
C ARG A 185 -11.33 -14.27 7.60
N SER A 186 -12.30 -14.91 6.96
CA SER A 186 -12.23 -16.33 6.61
C SER A 186 -11.18 -16.64 5.53
N ILE A 187 -10.93 -15.68 4.64
CA ILE A 187 -10.00 -15.78 3.51
C ILE A 187 -8.62 -15.16 3.80
N TYR A 188 -8.52 -14.27 4.80
CA TYR A 188 -7.28 -13.58 5.14
C TYR A 188 -6.15 -14.57 5.49
N GLY A 189 -4.98 -14.39 4.87
CA GLY A 189 -3.86 -15.33 4.98
C GLY A 189 -3.93 -16.56 4.06
N LYS A 190 -5.00 -16.71 3.26
CA LYS A 190 -5.22 -17.91 2.42
C LYS A 190 -5.45 -17.58 0.95
N LYS A 191 -6.06 -16.43 0.67
CA LYS A 191 -6.43 -15.92 -0.65
C LYS A 191 -6.31 -14.40 -0.64
N ILE A 192 -6.30 -13.83 -1.84
CA ILE A 192 -6.41 -12.39 -2.07
C ILE A 192 -7.63 -12.11 -2.95
N LEU A 193 -8.42 -11.08 -2.64
CA LEU A 193 -9.50 -10.63 -3.52
C LEU A 193 -8.91 -9.78 -4.65
N SER A 194 -9.31 -10.07 -5.89
CA SER A 194 -9.06 -9.18 -7.02
C SER A 194 -9.95 -7.95 -6.94
N GLY A 195 -9.39 -6.78 -7.24
CA GLY A 195 -10.11 -5.52 -7.21
C GLY A 195 -9.70 -4.59 -8.33
N GLN A 196 -10.62 -3.69 -8.68
CA GLN A 196 -10.42 -2.69 -9.73
C GLN A 196 -11.12 -1.39 -9.34
N GLN A 197 -10.45 -0.26 -9.59
CA GLN A 197 -11.08 1.06 -9.53
C GLN A 197 -11.96 1.27 -10.77
N GLU A 198 -13.21 1.70 -10.53
CA GLU A 198 -14.26 2.02 -11.51
C GLU A 198 -14.81 0.85 -12.33
N LEU A 199 -16.13 0.89 -12.59
CA LEU A 199 -16.87 -0.21 -13.20
C LEU A 199 -16.47 -0.42 -14.67
N GLU A 200 -16.19 0.67 -15.39
CA GLU A 200 -15.74 0.60 -16.78
C GLU A 200 -14.44 -0.21 -16.94
N TRP A 201 -13.52 -0.11 -15.97
CA TRP A 201 -12.26 -0.84 -16.00
C TRP A 201 -12.42 -2.28 -15.54
N ALA A 202 -13.35 -2.56 -14.63
CA ALA A 202 -13.73 -3.93 -14.29
C ALA A 202 -14.33 -4.66 -15.51
N ASP A 203 -15.16 -3.98 -16.29
CA ASP A 203 -15.74 -4.54 -17.52
C ASP A 203 -14.69 -4.65 -18.65
N TRP A 204 -13.78 -3.68 -18.78
CA TRP A 204 -12.64 -3.79 -19.70
C TRP A 204 -11.77 -5.01 -19.38
N LEU A 205 -11.43 -5.19 -18.10
CA LEU A 205 -10.63 -6.31 -17.63
C LEU A 205 -11.30 -7.66 -17.91
N GLN A 206 -12.62 -7.75 -17.70
CA GLN A 206 -13.39 -8.93 -18.08
C GLN A 206 -13.28 -9.23 -19.58
N GLN A 207 -13.33 -8.21 -20.44
CA GLN A 207 -13.14 -8.39 -21.87
C GLN A 207 -11.73 -8.89 -22.24
N GLN A 208 -10.70 -8.55 -21.45
CA GLN A 208 -9.31 -8.94 -21.74
C GLN A 208 -8.91 -10.31 -21.18
N THR A 209 -9.44 -10.67 -20.01
CA THR A 209 -9.02 -11.84 -19.23
C THR A 209 -10.08 -12.94 -19.16
N GLY A 210 -11.36 -12.60 -19.35
CA GLY A 210 -12.50 -13.49 -19.12
C GLY A 210 -13.02 -13.44 -17.67
N GLU A 211 -12.31 -12.81 -16.75
CA GLU A 211 -12.61 -12.76 -15.32
C GLU A 211 -13.04 -11.36 -14.89
N THR A 212 -14.00 -11.27 -13.96
CA THR A 212 -14.42 -10.00 -13.34
C THR A 212 -13.79 -9.90 -11.95
N PRO A 213 -13.23 -8.74 -11.55
CA PRO A 213 -12.72 -8.57 -10.19
C PRO A 213 -13.78 -8.85 -9.13
N ALA A 214 -13.38 -9.37 -7.98
CA ALA A 214 -14.27 -9.63 -6.85
C ALA A 214 -14.73 -8.34 -6.14
N LEU A 215 -13.90 -7.30 -6.19
CA LEU A 215 -14.10 -6.02 -5.54
C LEU A 215 -14.11 -4.87 -6.56
N LEU A 216 -15.07 -3.96 -6.41
CA LEU A 216 -15.12 -2.71 -7.15
C LEU A 216 -14.85 -1.56 -6.19
N ALA A 217 -13.86 -0.73 -6.51
CA ALA A 217 -13.61 0.52 -5.83
C ALA A 217 -14.24 1.68 -6.62
N VAL A 218 -14.95 2.56 -5.91
CA VAL A 218 -15.64 3.72 -6.50
C VAL A 218 -15.38 5.00 -5.69
N ASP A 219 -15.55 6.17 -6.29
CA ASP A 219 -15.15 7.45 -5.67
C ASP A 219 -16.29 8.48 -5.55
N LEU A 220 -16.57 8.93 -4.33
CA LEU A 220 -17.60 9.95 -4.08
C LEU A 220 -17.15 11.39 -4.39
N MET A 221 -15.97 11.58 -5.01
CA MET A 221 -15.41 12.86 -5.43
C MET A 221 -16.46 13.83 -6.00
N ASP A 222 -17.25 13.37 -6.97
CA ASP A 222 -18.19 14.19 -7.72
C ASP A 222 -19.48 14.51 -6.93
N TYR A 223 -19.65 13.94 -5.73
CA TYR A 223 -20.70 14.38 -4.80
C TYR A 223 -20.23 15.47 -3.83
N SER A 224 -18.95 15.85 -3.84
CA SER A 224 -18.44 16.98 -3.06
C SER A 224 -19.17 18.27 -3.47
N PRO A 225 -19.81 19.02 -2.56
CA PRO A 225 -20.58 20.20 -2.91
C PRO A 225 -19.81 21.24 -3.75
N SER A 226 -18.52 21.44 -3.49
CA SER A 226 -17.68 22.35 -4.29
C SER A 226 -17.56 21.94 -5.77
N ARG A 227 -17.64 20.63 -6.09
CA ARG A 227 -17.68 20.15 -7.47
C ARG A 227 -19.09 20.20 -8.02
N VAL A 228 -20.09 19.77 -7.25
CA VAL A 228 -21.52 19.83 -7.62
C VAL A 228 -21.93 21.26 -8.03
N GLU A 229 -21.43 22.28 -7.34
CA GLU A 229 -21.68 23.69 -7.65
C GLU A 229 -21.14 24.14 -9.02
N ARG A 230 -20.17 23.42 -9.59
CA ARG A 230 -19.41 23.81 -10.80
C ARG A 230 -19.60 22.85 -11.96
N GLN A 231 -19.83 21.58 -11.68
CA GLN A 231 -20.01 20.56 -12.70
C GLN A 231 -21.46 20.55 -13.19
N GLY A 232 -21.63 20.40 -14.50
CA GLY A 232 -22.96 20.25 -15.12
C GLY A 232 -23.46 18.80 -15.17
N GLN A 233 -22.78 17.88 -14.51
CA GLN A 233 -23.05 16.44 -14.58
C GLN A 233 -23.48 15.87 -13.23
N VAL A 234 -24.35 14.87 -13.30
CA VAL A 234 -24.82 14.10 -12.15
C VAL A 234 -23.91 12.87 -12.04
N ALA A 235 -23.27 12.69 -10.89
CA ALA A 235 -22.46 11.51 -10.60
C ALA A 235 -23.33 10.26 -10.51
N THR A 236 -22.88 9.15 -11.09
CA THR A 236 -23.56 7.83 -11.11
C THR A 236 -22.88 6.80 -10.22
N THR A 237 -21.91 7.22 -9.42
CA THR A 237 -21.02 6.32 -8.69
C THR A 237 -21.76 5.43 -7.66
N VAL A 238 -22.85 5.94 -7.07
CA VAL A 238 -23.70 5.14 -6.16
C VAL A 238 -24.45 4.06 -6.93
N GLU A 239 -24.92 4.37 -8.14
CA GLU A 239 -25.58 3.41 -9.03
C GLU A 239 -24.62 2.28 -9.42
N ASP A 240 -23.37 2.60 -9.80
CA ASP A 240 -22.36 1.62 -10.17
C ASP A 240 -22.04 0.66 -9.00
N ALA A 241 -21.92 1.20 -7.78
CA ALA A 241 -21.72 0.40 -6.58
C ALA A 241 -22.90 -0.56 -6.29
N ILE A 242 -24.14 -0.07 -6.41
CA ILE A 242 -25.34 -0.90 -6.22
C ILE A 242 -25.43 -1.97 -7.31
N GLU A 243 -25.15 -1.63 -8.57
CA GLU A 243 -25.11 -2.59 -9.67
C GLU A 243 -24.10 -3.71 -9.39
N PHE A 244 -22.89 -3.34 -9.00
CA PHE A 244 -21.84 -4.32 -8.73
C PHE A 244 -22.15 -5.20 -7.51
N HIS A 245 -22.72 -4.62 -6.45
CA HIS A 245 -23.19 -5.39 -5.30
C HIS A 245 -24.30 -6.39 -5.68
N ASN A 246 -25.24 -6.00 -6.54
CA ASN A 246 -26.29 -6.89 -7.05
C ASN A 246 -25.76 -8.04 -7.90
N ARG A 247 -24.54 -7.92 -8.47
CA ARG A 247 -23.80 -9.00 -9.13
C ARG A 247 -23.11 -9.95 -8.13
N GLY A 248 -23.27 -9.72 -6.83
CA GLY A 248 -22.60 -10.47 -5.75
C GLY A 248 -21.21 -9.95 -5.39
N GLY A 249 -20.83 -8.77 -5.91
CA GLY A 249 -19.51 -8.17 -5.70
C GLY A 249 -19.37 -7.45 -4.35
N ILE A 250 -18.12 -7.20 -3.97
CA ILE A 250 -17.75 -6.39 -2.79
C ILE A 250 -17.50 -4.95 -3.24
N VAL A 251 -17.94 -3.98 -2.44
CA VAL A 251 -17.80 -2.55 -2.76
C VAL A 251 -16.83 -1.87 -1.79
N SER A 252 -15.84 -1.18 -2.36
CA SER A 252 -14.98 -0.22 -1.68
C SER A 252 -15.31 1.18 -2.15
N VAL A 253 -15.30 2.14 -1.24
CA VAL A 253 -15.61 3.54 -1.55
C VAL A 253 -14.53 4.43 -0.97
N LEU A 254 -13.87 5.20 -1.83
CA LEU A 254 -13.00 6.30 -1.43
C LEU A 254 -13.67 7.66 -1.67
N TRP A 255 -13.01 8.73 -1.26
CA TRP A 255 -13.48 10.08 -1.50
C TRP A 255 -12.31 11.03 -1.73
N HIS A 256 -12.07 11.40 -3.00
CA HIS A 256 -11.25 12.58 -3.30
C HIS A 256 -12.03 13.85 -2.91
N TRP A 257 -11.95 14.20 -1.63
CA TRP A 257 -12.69 15.31 -1.07
C TRP A 257 -12.16 16.63 -1.64
N ASN A 258 -12.90 17.22 -2.57
CA ASN A 258 -12.55 18.52 -3.11
C ASN A 258 -12.83 19.59 -2.05
N ALA A 259 -11.84 20.44 -1.72
CA ALA A 259 -11.94 21.38 -0.62
C ALA A 259 -13.20 22.26 -0.73
N PRO A 260 -13.93 22.50 0.38
CA PRO A 260 -15.20 23.23 0.37
C PRO A 260 -15.05 24.68 -0.09
N VAL A 261 -13.90 25.30 0.21
CA VAL A 261 -13.55 26.69 -0.11
C VAL A 261 -12.05 26.80 -0.34
N GLY A 262 -11.59 27.98 -0.77
CA GLY A 262 -10.16 28.25 -0.95
C GLY A 262 -9.57 27.67 -2.23
N LEU A 263 -10.41 27.31 -3.21
CA LEU A 263 -9.95 26.80 -4.50
C LEU A 263 -9.31 27.92 -5.32
N TYR A 264 -8.09 27.71 -5.80
CA TYR A 264 -7.39 28.70 -6.61
C TYR A 264 -8.04 28.91 -7.98
N ASP A 265 -8.49 27.81 -8.60
CA ASP A 265 -9.12 27.75 -9.92
C ASP A 265 -8.35 28.54 -11.00
N THR A 266 -7.04 28.33 -11.04
CA THR A 266 -6.14 28.89 -12.05
C THR A 266 -6.05 27.95 -13.27
N PRO A 267 -5.51 28.40 -14.42
CA PRO A 267 -5.26 27.52 -15.55
C PRO A 267 -4.44 26.27 -15.21
N GLU A 268 -3.48 26.39 -14.28
CA GLU A 268 -2.59 25.33 -13.83
C GLU A 268 -3.20 24.47 -12.71
N GLN A 269 -4.09 25.03 -11.89
CA GLN A 269 -4.74 24.38 -10.75
C GLN A 269 -6.24 24.66 -10.78
N ARG A 270 -6.92 23.94 -11.67
CA ARG A 270 -8.35 24.09 -11.92
C ARG A 270 -9.17 23.62 -10.72
N TRP A 271 -10.39 24.14 -10.56
CA TRP A 271 -11.27 23.77 -9.45
C TRP A 271 -11.47 22.25 -9.27
N TRP A 272 -11.43 21.47 -10.36
CA TRP A 272 -11.63 20.03 -10.33
C TRP A 272 -10.46 19.25 -9.73
N SER A 273 -9.30 19.89 -9.53
CA SER A 273 -8.13 19.35 -8.83
C SER A 273 -8.10 19.77 -7.34
N GLY A 274 -9.20 20.34 -6.83
CA GLY A 274 -9.31 20.99 -5.53
C GLY A 274 -9.18 20.08 -4.30
N PHE A 275 -9.00 18.78 -4.49
CA PHE A 275 -8.60 17.85 -3.42
C PHE A 275 -7.08 17.93 -3.13
N TYR A 276 -6.27 18.38 -4.09
CA TYR A 276 -4.83 18.59 -3.86
C TYR A 276 -4.55 19.83 -3.01
N THR A 277 -3.58 19.72 -2.11
CA THR A 277 -2.95 20.83 -1.38
C THR A 277 -2.46 21.91 -2.34
N ALA A 278 -1.96 21.54 -3.51
CA ALA A 278 -1.47 22.48 -4.51
C ALA A 278 -2.58 23.32 -5.18
N ALA A 279 -3.85 22.94 -5.04
CA ALA A 279 -4.99 23.57 -5.70
C ALA A 279 -5.87 24.40 -4.75
N THR A 280 -5.52 24.46 -3.45
CA THR A 280 -6.31 25.16 -2.45
C THR A 280 -5.47 25.77 -1.32
N ASP A 281 -5.92 26.88 -0.76
CA ASP A 281 -5.42 27.43 0.50
C ASP A 281 -6.18 26.94 1.75
N PHE A 282 -7.10 25.99 1.58
CA PHE A 282 -7.89 25.45 2.68
C PHE A 282 -6.98 24.85 3.76
N ASN A 283 -7.08 25.39 4.97
CA ASN A 283 -6.28 24.96 6.11
C ASN A 283 -7.16 24.19 7.10
N VAL A 284 -7.00 22.88 7.15
CA VAL A 284 -7.80 22.01 8.02
C VAL A 284 -7.54 22.29 9.49
N ALA A 285 -6.29 22.61 9.88
CA ALA A 285 -5.97 22.93 11.28
C ALA A 285 -6.74 24.16 11.77
N THR A 286 -6.80 25.23 10.96
CA THR A 286 -7.58 26.43 11.26
C THR A 286 -9.07 26.14 11.28
N ALA A 287 -9.59 25.38 10.30
CA ALA A 287 -11.00 25.00 10.27
C ALA A 287 -11.40 24.25 11.55
N LEU A 288 -10.54 23.34 12.04
CA LEU A 288 -10.78 22.52 13.22
C LEU A 288 -10.45 23.20 14.55
N ALA A 289 -9.78 24.35 14.56
CA ALA A 289 -9.43 25.08 15.78
C ALA A 289 -10.65 25.71 16.46
N ASP A 290 -11.66 26.11 15.67
CA ASP A 290 -12.91 26.70 16.15
C ASP A 290 -14.11 26.11 15.40
N THR A 291 -14.89 25.25 16.06
CA THR A 291 -16.03 24.58 15.41
C THR A 291 -17.21 25.49 15.09
N THR A 292 -17.13 26.79 15.42
CA THR A 292 -18.18 27.78 15.10
C THR A 292 -17.87 28.59 13.85
N ASN A 293 -16.69 28.44 13.26
CA ASN A 293 -16.27 29.20 12.09
C ASN A 293 -16.94 28.70 10.78
N ALA A 294 -16.92 29.55 9.75
CA ALA A 294 -17.54 29.25 8.46
C ALA A 294 -16.88 28.05 7.74
N ASN A 295 -15.56 27.90 7.85
CA ASN A 295 -14.83 26.78 7.23
C ASN A 295 -15.25 25.45 7.85
N TYR A 296 -15.41 25.38 9.17
CA TYR A 296 -15.94 24.20 9.86
C TYR A 296 -17.39 23.90 9.45
N THR A 297 -18.22 24.94 9.34
CA THR A 297 -19.62 24.78 8.89
C THR A 297 -19.68 24.16 7.50
N LEU A 298 -18.82 24.59 6.57
CA LEU A 298 -18.74 24.04 5.22
C LEU A 298 -18.10 22.64 5.17
N LEU A 299 -17.15 22.35 6.07
CA LEU A 299 -16.64 21.00 6.26
C LEU A 299 -17.77 20.03 6.65
N ILE A 300 -18.61 20.40 7.63
CA ILE A 300 -19.77 19.59 8.03
C ILE A 300 -20.80 19.47 6.90
N ARG A 301 -21.06 20.54 6.14
CA ARG A 301 -21.93 20.50 4.95
C ARG A 301 -21.48 19.41 3.98
N ASP A 302 -20.19 19.34 3.68
CA ASP A 302 -19.65 18.36 2.75
C ASP A 302 -19.81 16.93 3.29
N ILE A 303 -19.49 16.70 4.58
CA ILE A 303 -19.69 15.40 5.23
C ILE A 303 -21.17 14.99 5.17
N ASP A 304 -22.08 15.92 5.44
CA ASP A 304 -23.52 15.65 5.42
C ASP A 304 -24.02 15.35 3.98
N ALA A 305 -23.45 15.99 2.95
CA ALA A 305 -23.75 15.68 1.55
C ALA A 305 -23.28 14.28 1.13
N ILE A 306 -22.11 13.86 1.59
CA ILE A 306 -21.60 12.50 1.40
C ILE A 306 -22.39 11.48 2.21
N ALA A 307 -22.83 11.85 3.42
CA ALA A 307 -23.66 11.01 4.26
C ALA A 307 -24.96 10.62 3.54
N VAL A 308 -25.56 11.51 2.75
CA VAL A 308 -26.73 11.20 1.91
C VAL A 308 -26.43 10.03 0.96
N GLN A 309 -25.26 10.02 0.31
CA GLN A 309 -24.90 8.97 -0.63
C GLN A 309 -24.61 7.64 0.07
N LEU A 310 -23.92 7.68 1.21
CA LEU A 310 -23.69 6.49 2.02
C LEU A 310 -24.99 5.89 2.56
N LYS A 311 -26.02 6.70 2.86
CA LYS A 311 -27.38 6.17 3.21
C LYS A 311 -28.02 5.47 2.05
N ARG A 312 -27.87 5.99 0.83
CA ARG A 312 -28.43 5.32 -0.35
C ARG A 312 -27.82 3.93 -0.54
N LEU A 313 -26.54 3.75 -0.22
CA LEU A 313 -25.87 2.44 -0.20
C LEU A 313 -26.40 1.57 0.96
N GLU A 314 -26.56 2.13 2.16
CA GLU A 314 -27.12 1.44 3.32
C GLU A 314 -28.55 0.96 3.08
N ASP A 315 -29.43 1.83 2.57
CA ASP A 315 -30.81 1.54 2.21
C ASP A 315 -30.91 0.46 1.12
N ALA A 316 -29.89 0.38 0.25
CA ALA A 316 -29.76 -0.67 -0.77
C ALA A 316 -29.13 -1.97 -0.23
N GLY A 317 -28.76 -2.02 1.06
CA GLY A 317 -28.16 -3.20 1.70
C GLY A 317 -26.70 -3.44 1.35
N VAL A 318 -26.02 -2.44 0.78
CA VAL A 318 -24.61 -2.55 0.34
C VAL A 318 -23.68 -2.27 1.52
N PRO A 319 -22.92 -3.25 2.05
CA PRO A 319 -21.84 -2.97 2.98
C PRO A 319 -20.65 -2.34 2.24
N VAL A 320 -20.01 -1.36 2.86
CA VAL A 320 -19.01 -0.50 2.23
C VAL A 320 -17.68 -0.59 2.97
N LEU A 321 -16.62 -0.95 2.25
CA LEU A 321 -15.24 -0.70 2.68
C LEU A 321 -14.96 0.80 2.50
N TRP A 322 -15.17 1.58 3.56
CA TRP A 322 -15.14 3.05 3.55
C TRP A 322 -13.73 3.54 3.84
N ARG A 323 -13.09 4.17 2.84
CA ARG A 323 -11.70 4.63 2.89
C ARG A 323 -11.61 6.15 2.67
N PRO A 324 -12.04 6.98 3.63
CA PRO A 324 -11.92 8.43 3.54
C PRO A 324 -10.49 8.89 3.90
N LEU A 325 -10.16 10.14 3.53
CA LEU A 325 -8.91 10.80 3.92
C LEU A 325 -7.66 9.98 3.55
N HIS A 326 -7.68 9.32 2.40
CA HIS A 326 -6.60 8.45 1.96
C HIS A 326 -5.28 9.22 1.70
N GLU A 327 -4.16 8.49 1.75
CA GLU A 327 -2.81 8.99 1.50
C GLU A 327 -2.42 10.22 2.36
N ALA A 328 -2.97 10.32 3.58
CA ALA A 328 -2.83 11.51 4.41
C ALA A 328 -1.34 11.87 4.67
N GLU A 329 -0.50 10.88 4.93
CA GLU A 329 0.92 11.08 5.22
C GLU A 329 1.73 11.66 4.06
N GLY A 330 1.24 11.51 2.82
CA GLY A 330 1.84 12.09 1.62
C GLY A 330 1.70 13.61 1.53
N LYS A 331 0.76 14.21 2.26
CA LYS A 331 0.48 15.66 2.35
C LYS A 331 0.08 16.35 1.03
N TRP A 332 -0.01 15.62 -0.06
CA TRP A 332 -0.45 16.17 -1.35
C TRP A 332 -1.95 16.43 -1.42
N PHE A 333 -2.74 15.84 -0.51
CA PHE A 333 -4.15 16.20 -0.30
C PHE A 333 -4.33 17.14 0.89
N TRP A 334 -5.32 18.04 0.81
CA TRP A 334 -5.46 19.13 1.79
C TRP A 334 -5.69 18.63 3.22
N TRP A 335 -6.28 17.44 3.40
CA TRP A 335 -6.54 16.89 4.73
C TRP A 335 -5.26 16.50 5.45
N GLY A 336 -4.21 16.10 4.73
CA GLY A 336 -2.89 15.78 5.28
C GLY A 336 -1.93 16.98 5.36
N ALA A 337 -2.26 18.11 4.72
CA ALA A 337 -1.34 19.22 4.50
C ALA A 337 -0.80 19.88 5.80
N GLN A 338 -1.54 19.80 6.91
CA GLN A 338 -1.15 20.38 8.20
C GLN A 338 -0.61 19.34 9.20
N GLY A 339 -0.21 18.16 8.71
CA GLY A 339 0.42 17.12 9.53
C GLY A 339 -0.58 16.16 10.19
N PRO A 340 -0.08 15.26 11.06
CA PRO A 340 -0.86 14.13 11.56
C PRO A 340 -2.01 14.52 12.51
N GLU A 341 -1.83 15.50 13.40
CA GLU A 341 -2.85 15.83 14.40
C GLU A 341 -4.17 16.35 13.80
N PRO A 342 -4.17 17.30 12.83
CA PRO A 342 -5.40 17.74 12.20
C PRO A 342 -6.16 16.63 11.46
N VAL A 343 -5.47 15.73 10.74
CA VAL A 343 -6.14 14.66 10.01
C VAL A 343 -6.72 13.59 10.94
N LYS A 344 -6.04 13.24 12.04
CA LYS A 344 -6.59 12.36 13.08
C LYS A 344 -7.84 12.95 13.73
N LYS A 345 -7.85 14.28 13.96
CA LYS A 345 -9.05 14.99 14.44
C LYS A 345 -10.18 14.98 13.41
N LEU A 346 -9.86 15.17 12.13
CA LEU A 346 -10.84 15.12 11.04
C LEU A 346 -11.44 13.71 10.88
N TRP A 347 -10.62 12.66 10.97
CA TRP A 347 -11.05 11.26 10.95
C TRP A 347 -12.09 10.99 12.05
N ASN A 348 -11.82 11.42 13.29
CA ASN A 348 -12.77 11.26 14.39
C ASN A 348 -14.06 12.07 14.17
N ILE A 349 -14.00 13.25 13.54
CA ILE A 349 -15.20 14.01 13.16
C ILE A 349 -16.02 13.26 12.11
N LEU A 350 -15.38 12.65 11.09
CA LEU A 350 -16.08 11.80 10.13
C LEU A 350 -16.76 10.63 10.83
N TYR A 351 -16.05 9.93 11.72
CA TYR A 351 -16.59 8.80 12.45
C TYR A 351 -17.82 9.21 13.28
N GLU A 352 -17.69 10.24 14.11
CA GLU A 352 -18.78 10.77 14.92
C GLU A 352 -19.97 11.24 14.07
N ARG A 353 -19.70 11.95 12.97
CA ARG A 353 -20.77 12.51 12.13
C ARG A 353 -21.49 11.42 11.35
N LEU A 354 -20.76 10.50 10.71
CA LEU A 354 -21.34 9.47 9.85
C LEU A 354 -22.01 8.36 10.69
N VAL A 355 -21.33 7.85 11.72
CA VAL A 355 -21.83 6.74 12.54
C VAL A 355 -22.82 7.22 13.60
N ASN A 356 -22.42 8.17 14.46
CA ASN A 356 -23.23 8.52 15.62
C ASN A 356 -24.33 9.54 15.30
N HIS A 357 -24.02 10.61 14.55
CA HIS A 357 -25.02 11.63 14.23
C HIS A 357 -26.00 11.16 13.17
N HIS A 358 -25.51 10.60 12.07
CA HIS A 358 -26.38 10.17 10.99
C HIS A 358 -26.75 8.67 11.01
N GLY A 359 -26.21 7.87 11.92
CA GLY A 359 -26.63 6.49 12.12
C GLY A 359 -26.24 5.52 11.00
N ILE A 360 -25.16 5.77 10.23
CA ILE A 360 -24.71 4.84 9.19
C ILE A 360 -24.01 3.64 9.82
N ASN A 361 -24.54 2.45 9.58
CA ASN A 361 -24.08 1.20 10.13
C ASN A 361 -23.56 0.21 9.07
N ASN A 362 -23.57 0.57 7.79
CA ASN A 362 -23.03 -0.25 6.69
C ASN A 362 -21.54 0.00 6.38
N LEU A 363 -20.82 0.78 7.21
CA LEU A 363 -19.41 1.16 6.95
C LEU A 363 -18.42 0.27 7.70
N ILE A 364 -17.41 -0.21 6.97
CA ILE A 364 -16.20 -0.86 7.47
C ILE A 364 -15.04 0.12 7.21
N TRP A 365 -14.44 0.66 8.27
CA TRP A 365 -13.50 1.78 8.20
C TRP A 365 -12.09 1.34 7.82
N VAL A 366 -11.59 1.86 6.70
CA VAL A 366 -10.28 1.54 6.13
C VAL A 366 -9.35 2.75 6.26
N TRP A 367 -8.27 2.62 7.03
CA TRP A 367 -7.25 3.66 7.20
C TRP A 367 -6.10 3.49 6.22
N ASN A 368 -5.64 4.58 5.61
CA ASN A 368 -4.63 4.56 4.55
C ASN A 368 -3.46 5.52 4.84
N SER A 369 -2.58 5.12 5.75
CA SER A 369 -1.26 5.69 6.02
C SER A 369 -0.48 4.67 6.86
N VAL A 370 0.81 4.51 6.61
CA VAL A 370 1.66 3.48 7.20
C VAL A 370 2.43 4.03 8.42
N GLU A 371 2.70 5.33 8.45
CA GLU A 371 3.45 6.00 9.49
C GLU A 371 2.66 6.08 10.81
N ALA A 372 3.26 5.59 11.90
CA ALA A 372 2.59 5.47 13.20
C ALA A 372 2.05 6.79 13.75
N ASP A 373 2.73 7.91 13.50
CA ASP A 373 2.30 9.24 13.95
C ASP A 373 0.96 9.67 13.36
N TRP A 374 0.60 9.13 12.18
CA TRP A 374 -0.62 9.46 11.46
C TRP A 374 -1.81 8.60 11.89
N TYR A 375 -1.57 7.48 12.58
CA TYR A 375 -2.59 6.51 12.95
C TYR A 375 -3.65 7.09 13.92
N PRO A 376 -4.94 7.18 13.53
CA PRO A 376 -6.01 7.72 14.39
C PRO A 376 -6.29 6.90 15.67
N GLY A 377 -6.00 5.60 15.64
CA GLY A 377 -6.17 4.68 16.75
C GLY A 377 -7.19 3.56 16.52
N ASP A 378 -7.01 2.46 17.25
CA ASP A 378 -7.73 1.20 17.06
C ASP A 378 -9.27 1.28 17.15
N ALA A 379 -9.79 2.27 17.88
CA ALA A 379 -11.21 2.40 18.22
C ALA A 379 -12.10 2.82 17.03
N THR A 380 -11.51 3.25 15.92
CA THR A 380 -12.25 3.82 14.77
C THR A 380 -11.84 3.22 13.44
N ILE A 381 -11.01 2.17 13.45
CA ILE A 381 -10.42 1.56 12.25
C ILE A 381 -10.68 0.06 12.26
N ASP A 382 -11.24 -0.47 11.19
CA ASP A 382 -11.47 -1.91 10.99
C ASP A 382 -10.32 -2.57 10.23
N ILE A 383 -9.83 -1.89 9.18
CA ILE A 383 -8.83 -2.40 8.23
C ILE A 383 -7.75 -1.35 8.01
N LEU A 384 -6.50 -1.79 7.89
CA LEU A 384 -5.38 -0.97 7.48
C LEU A 384 -5.09 -1.17 6.00
N SER A 385 -4.65 -0.13 5.30
CA SER A 385 -4.29 -0.24 3.89
C SER A 385 -3.13 0.66 3.50
N ALA A 386 -2.56 0.38 2.33
CA ALA A 386 -1.58 1.22 1.66
C ALA A 386 -1.93 1.35 0.17
N ASP A 387 -1.48 2.45 -0.43
CA ASP A 387 -1.56 2.72 -1.86
C ASP A 387 -0.14 2.62 -2.45
N VAL A 388 0.05 1.79 -3.48
CA VAL A 388 1.40 1.41 -3.95
C VAL A 388 1.52 1.50 -5.47
N TYR A 389 2.24 2.52 -5.92
CA TYR A 389 2.49 2.77 -7.34
C TYR A 389 3.93 2.39 -7.72
N SER A 390 4.23 1.09 -7.69
CA SER A 390 5.50 0.52 -8.15
C SER A 390 5.29 -0.45 -9.32
N GLN A 391 6.16 -0.39 -10.32
CA GLN A 391 6.16 -1.32 -11.46
C GLN A 391 6.78 -2.68 -11.09
N GLY A 392 6.52 -3.70 -11.91
CA GLY A 392 7.14 -5.03 -11.77
C GLY A 392 6.31 -6.07 -11.02
N ASN A 393 5.06 -5.74 -10.64
CA ASN A 393 4.08 -6.70 -10.12
C ASN A 393 4.55 -7.46 -8.86
N GLY A 394 5.38 -6.81 -8.04
CA GLY A 394 5.94 -7.38 -6.81
C GLY A 394 4.94 -7.49 -5.66
N PRO A 395 5.32 -8.17 -4.57
CA PRO A 395 4.40 -8.49 -3.46
C PRO A 395 4.21 -7.35 -2.46
N MET A 396 4.98 -6.26 -2.55
CA MET A 396 4.93 -5.11 -1.65
C MET A 396 5.08 -5.51 -0.16
N SER A 397 5.90 -6.53 0.12
CA SER A 397 6.01 -7.18 1.43
C SER A 397 6.49 -6.24 2.55
N GLY A 398 7.38 -5.29 2.22
CA GLY A 398 7.85 -4.28 3.19
C GLY A 398 6.70 -3.46 3.79
N LEU A 399 5.84 -2.89 2.94
CA LEU A 399 4.67 -2.12 3.37
C LEU A 399 3.64 -3.00 4.09
N TYR A 400 3.43 -4.23 3.61
CA TYR A 400 2.57 -5.18 4.28
C TYR A 400 3.02 -5.43 5.73
N ASN A 401 4.32 -5.69 5.94
CA ASN A 401 4.90 -5.94 7.25
C ASN A 401 4.79 -4.74 8.19
N GLN A 402 5.04 -3.53 7.69
CA GLN A 402 4.87 -2.29 8.45
C GLN A 402 3.43 -2.12 8.94
N LEU A 403 2.43 -2.44 8.10
CA LEU A 403 1.03 -2.36 8.49
C LEU A 403 0.61 -3.46 9.47
N VAL A 404 1.17 -4.68 9.34
CA VAL A 404 0.98 -5.74 10.34
C VAL A 404 1.51 -5.29 11.71
N GLU A 405 2.69 -4.66 11.74
CA GLU A 405 3.27 -4.10 12.96
C GLU A 405 2.43 -2.95 13.53
N LEU A 406 2.04 -1.99 12.69
CA LEU A 406 1.18 -0.87 13.08
C LEU A 406 -0.13 -1.33 13.72
N GLY A 407 -0.77 -2.34 13.12
CA GLY A 407 -2.01 -2.92 13.61
C GLY A 407 -1.82 -3.97 14.72
N ASN A 408 -0.59 -4.26 15.15
CA ASN A 408 -0.25 -5.35 16.08
C ASN A 408 -0.88 -6.70 15.68
N ASP A 409 -0.97 -6.98 14.37
CA ASP A 409 -1.65 -8.13 13.77
C ASP A 409 -3.13 -8.29 14.18
N LYS A 410 -3.76 -7.21 14.66
CA LYS A 410 -5.18 -7.16 15.07
C LYS A 410 -6.11 -6.67 13.98
N LYS A 411 -5.58 -6.10 12.90
CA LYS A 411 -6.33 -5.52 11.78
C LYS A 411 -6.05 -6.32 10.52
N LEU A 412 -7.06 -6.41 9.65
CA LEU A 412 -6.86 -6.89 8.28
C LEU A 412 -6.03 -5.84 7.52
N ILE A 413 -5.20 -6.28 6.57
CA ILE A 413 -4.28 -5.42 5.81
C ILE A 413 -4.59 -5.53 4.32
N ALA A 414 -4.75 -4.42 3.60
CA ALA A 414 -5.15 -4.40 2.19
C ALA A 414 -4.30 -3.46 1.31
N ALA A 415 -4.10 -3.83 0.04
CA ALA A 415 -3.50 -2.94 -0.96
C ALA A 415 -4.63 -2.17 -1.65
N SER A 416 -5.04 -1.04 -1.04
CA SER A 416 -6.27 -0.34 -1.43
C SER A 416 -6.18 0.33 -2.79
N GLU A 417 -4.98 0.71 -3.22
CA GLU A 417 -4.69 1.08 -4.60
C GLU A 417 -3.34 0.49 -4.99
N VAL A 418 -3.22 -0.02 -6.23
CA VAL A 418 -1.96 -0.44 -6.80
C VAL A 418 -1.81 0.04 -8.25
N GLY A 419 -0.59 0.39 -8.63
CA GLY A 419 -0.27 0.61 -10.04
C GLY A 419 -0.14 -0.70 -10.82
N ALA A 420 0.50 -1.72 -10.22
CA ALA A 420 0.75 -3.02 -10.83
C ALA A 420 0.08 -4.12 -10.00
N ALA A 421 -0.71 -4.99 -10.63
CA ALA A 421 -1.35 -6.13 -9.97
C ALA A 421 -0.28 -7.10 -9.45
N PRO A 422 -0.29 -7.48 -8.16
CA PRO A 422 0.76 -8.32 -7.58
C PRO A 422 0.69 -9.77 -8.07
N LEU A 423 1.83 -10.37 -8.40
CA LEU A 423 1.92 -11.76 -8.81
C LEU A 423 1.61 -12.72 -7.63
N PRO A 424 0.68 -13.68 -7.78
CA PRO A 424 0.25 -14.57 -6.69
C PRO A 424 1.35 -15.46 -6.12
N ASP A 425 2.30 -15.89 -6.96
CA ASP A 425 3.44 -16.71 -6.52
C ASP A 425 4.39 -15.89 -5.63
N LEU A 426 4.59 -14.60 -5.94
CA LEU A 426 5.39 -13.71 -5.09
C LEU A 426 4.66 -13.38 -3.79
N LEU A 427 3.34 -13.15 -3.83
CA LEU A 427 2.55 -12.92 -2.62
C LEU A 427 2.67 -14.08 -1.63
N GLN A 428 2.53 -15.32 -2.13
CA GLN A 428 2.65 -16.53 -1.31
C GLN A 428 4.08 -16.74 -0.82
N LEU A 429 5.08 -16.54 -1.68
CA LEU A 429 6.49 -16.73 -1.34
C LEU A 429 6.98 -15.77 -0.26
N TYR A 430 6.52 -14.51 -0.30
CA TYR A 430 6.86 -13.48 0.69
C TYR A 430 5.89 -13.44 1.88
N GLU A 431 4.89 -14.33 1.91
CA GLU A 431 3.82 -14.34 2.91
C GLU A 431 3.18 -12.94 3.11
N ALA A 432 3.06 -12.21 1.99
CA ALA A 432 2.45 -10.90 1.91
C ALA A 432 0.94 -11.09 1.75
N HIS A 433 0.27 -11.41 2.86
CA HIS A 433 -1.16 -11.75 2.86
C HIS A 433 -2.07 -10.52 2.77
N TRP A 434 -1.86 -9.67 1.76
CA TRP A 434 -2.80 -8.61 1.42
C TRP A 434 -4.21 -9.21 1.22
N LEU A 435 -5.22 -8.61 1.86
CA LEU A 435 -6.60 -9.08 1.81
C LEU A 435 -7.22 -8.89 0.42
N TRP A 436 -6.94 -7.75 -0.21
CA TRP A 436 -7.28 -7.47 -1.60
C TRP A 436 -6.20 -6.58 -2.22
N PHE A 437 -6.19 -6.52 -3.54
CA PHE A 437 -5.55 -5.45 -4.31
C PHE A 437 -6.60 -4.72 -5.15
N ALA A 438 -6.45 -3.43 -5.42
CA ALA A 438 -7.30 -2.73 -6.40
C ALA A 438 -6.43 -1.93 -7.37
N VAL A 439 -6.37 -2.35 -8.64
CA VAL A 439 -5.59 -1.62 -9.64
C VAL A 439 -6.28 -0.30 -9.96
N TRP A 440 -5.53 0.80 -10.03
CA TRP A 440 -6.08 2.10 -10.42
C TRP A 440 -6.54 2.10 -11.88
N THR A 441 -7.27 3.15 -12.27
CA THR A 441 -7.76 3.32 -13.65
C THR A 441 -6.62 3.57 -14.63
N ALA A 442 -6.94 3.92 -15.88
CA ALA A 442 -5.90 4.31 -16.84
C ALA A 442 -4.99 5.43 -16.30
N PRO A 443 -3.67 5.37 -16.57
CA PRO A 443 -3.02 4.40 -17.45
C PRO A 443 -2.66 3.06 -16.79
N PHE A 444 -2.83 2.89 -15.48
CA PHE A 444 -2.22 1.76 -14.77
C PHE A 444 -2.73 0.39 -15.24
N ILE A 445 -4.05 0.19 -15.26
CA ILE A 445 -4.63 -1.11 -15.65
C ILE A 445 -4.41 -1.47 -17.12
N ASN A 446 -4.29 -0.47 -18.01
CA ASN A 446 -4.23 -0.68 -19.47
C ASN A 446 -2.89 -0.33 -20.13
N ASP A 447 -1.89 0.08 -19.36
CA ASP A 447 -0.52 0.29 -19.82
C ASP A 447 0.32 -0.99 -19.59
N PRO A 448 0.84 -1.63 -20.66
CA PRO A 448 1.69 -2.81 -20.53
C PRO A 448 2.97 -2.61 -19.71
N ALA A 449 3.41 -1.36 -19.48
CA ALA A 449 4.54 -1.07 -18.59
C ALA A 449 4.21 -1.30 -17.10
N TRP A 450 2.92 -1.26 -16.76
CA TRP A 450 2.40 -1.53 -15.42
C TRP A 450 1.76 -2.92 -15.33
N ASN A 451 0.89 -3.25 -16.29
CA ASN A 451 0.13 -4.49 -16.33
C ASN A 451 0.02 -4.99 -17.78
N SER A 452 0.91 -5.91 -18.18
CA SER A 452 0.73 -6.61 -19.46
C SER A 452 -0.48 -7.54 -19.41
N LEU A 453 -1.14 -7.79 -20.54
CA LEU A 453 -2.28 -8.70 -20.59
C LEU A 453 -1.93 -10.13 -20.16
N ASP A 454 -0.68 -10.57 -20.40
CA ASP A 454 -0.22 -11.90 -19.98
C ASP A 454 -0.11 -11.98 -18.46
N VAL A 455 0.42 -10.93 -17.81
CA VAL A 455 0.46 -10.83 -16.35
C VAL A 455 -0.95 -10.76 -15.77
N LEU A 456 -1.85 -9.97 -16.36
CA LEU A 456 -3.24 -9.91 -15.89
C LEU A 456 -3.93 -11.28 -15.97
N ARG A 457 -3.74 -12.03 -17.05
CA ARG A 457 -4.28 -13.40 -17.17
C ARG A 457 -3.66 -14.36 -16.17
N GLU A 458 -2.37 -14.22 -15.87
CA GLU A 458 -1.71 -15.01 -14.84
C GLU A 458 -2.27 -14.72 -13.44
N VAL A 459 -2.42 -13.44 -13.09
CA VAL A 459 -2.98 -13.01 -11.80
C VAL A 459 -4.43 -13.49 -11.66
N TYR A 460 -5.30 -13.18 -12.63
CA TYR A 460 -6.73 -13.51 -12.55
C TYR A 460 -7.04 -14.98 -12.80
N GLY A 461 -6.13 -15.74 -13.41
CA GLY A 461 -6.26 -17.19 -13.60
C GLY A 461 -5.70 -18.03 -12.44
N SER A 462 -5.23 -17.40 -11.36
CA SER A 462 -4.63 -18.09 -10.22
C SER A 462 -5.67 -18.50 -9.19
N ASP A 463 -5.60 -19.76 -8.72
CA ASP A 463 -6.44 -20.24 -7.60
C ASP A 463 -6.26 -19.41 -6.31
N TYR A 464 -5.18 -18.64 -6.17
CA TYR A 464 -4.94 -17.78 -5.00
C TYR A 464 -5.71 -16.46 -5.05
N VAL A 465 -6.10 -16.01 -6.25
CA VAL A 465 -6.77 -14.73 -6.50
C VAL A 465 -8.25 -14.99 -6.74
N LEU A 466 -9.09 -14.51 -5.83
CA LEU A 466 -10.54 -14.69 -5.95
C LEU A 466 -11.14 -13.64 -6.89
N THR A 467 -11.89 -14.09 -7.88
CA THR A 467 -12.67 -13.28 -8.83
C THR A 467 -14.15 -13.25 -8.42
N LEU A 468 -14.97 -12.42 -9.09
CA LEU A 468 -16.39 -12.28 -8.79
C LEU A 468 -17.12 -13.64 -8.75
N SER A 469 -16.75 -14.56 -9.65
CA SER A 469 -17.40 -15.86 -9.75
C SER A 469 -17.12 -16.77 -8.54
N GLU A 470 -15.94 -16.65 -7.95
CA GLU A 470 -15.45 -17.49 -6.84
C GLU A 470 -15.94 -17.00 -5.48
N ILE A 471 -16.32 -15.73 -5.36
CA ILE A 471 -16.83 -15.16 -4.11
C ILE A 471 -18.34 -15.32 -3.94
N GLN A 472 -19.05 -15.83 -4.94
CA GLN A 472 -20.51 -15.90 -4.93
C GLN A 472 -21.06 -16.61 -3.68
N GLY A 473 -22.13 -16.05 -3.12
CA GLY A 473 -22.77 -16.58 -1.91
C GLY A 473 -22.18 -16.08 -0.59
N TRP A 474 -21.13 -15.24 -0.58
CA TRP A 474 -20.60 -14.65 0.66
C TRP A 474 -21.67 -13.89 1.46
N GLN A 475 -22.65 -13.29 0.78
CA GLN A 475 -23.79 -12.57 1.38
C GLN A 475 -24.74 -13.49 2.16
N ALA A 476 -24.82 -14.78 1.79
CA ALA A 476 -25.78 -15.73 2.35
C ALA A 476 -25.26 -16.49 3.58
N ALA A 477 -23.99 -16.33 3.96
CA ALA A 477 -23.36 -17.13 5.00
C ALA A 477 -23.94 -16.91 6.42
N HIS A 478 -24.88 -15.98 6.61
CA HIS A 478 -25.41 -15.59 7.93
C HIS A 478 -26.91 -15.21 7.94
N SER A 479 -27.72 -15.71 7.00
CA SER A 479 -29.20 -15.58 7.08
C SER A 479 -29.85 -16.58 8.02
#